data_AF-A0A7X8SPI5-F1
#
_entry.id   AF-A0A7X8SPI5-F1
#
_cell.length_a   1.000
_cell.length_b   1.000
_cell.length_c   1.000
_cell.angle_alpha   90.00
_cell.angle_beta   90.00
_cell.angle_gamma   90.00
#
_symmetry.space_group_name_H-M   'P 1'
#
loop_
_entity.id
_entity.type
_entity.pdbx_description
1 polymer ?
#
loop_
_entity_poly.entity_id
_entity_poly.type
_entity_poly.pdbx_seq_one_letter_code
_entity_poly.pdbx_strand_id
1 'polypeptide(L)'
;MKYSSLLLFLLISLSTVAQKKVIDFYYDGGRLSNGDDMVYDLLGDVNIHTPECVLTYIREQSTMKLDFIDDDLKEYNESLENLEAYLVEGEPEIVWRVKKDKSIFVRVYERDGQIYFAWHGRSFEVD
;
A
#
# COMPACT_ATOMS: atom_id res chain seq x y z
N MET A 1 42.97 3.38 -8.21
CA MET A 1 41.80 3.95 -7.48
C MET A 1 40.81 2.82 -7.28
N LYS A 2 40.67 2.32 -6.04
CA LYS A 2 39.93 1.10 -5.66
C LYS A 2 38.73 1.46 -4.79
N TYR A 3 37.73 2.19 -5.30
CA TYR A 3 36.45 2.38 -4.59
C TYR A 3 35.33 2.69 -5.60
N SER A 4 34.93 1.70 -6.41
CA SER A 4 33.70 1.83 -7.23
C SER A 4 32.72 0.66 -7.11
N SER A 5 33.11 -0.47 -6.49
CA SER A 5 32.19 -1.61 -6.32
C SER A 5 31.42 -1.60 -5.00
N LEU A 6 31.71 -0.68 -4.07
CA LEU A 6 31.00 -0.63 -2.79
C LEU A 6 29.65 0.10 -2.87
N LEU A 7 29.45 0.97 -3.87
CA LEU A 7 28.18 1.72 -4.02
C LEU A 7 27.04 0.88 -4.62
N LEU A 8 27.36 -0.18 -5.37
CA LEU A 8 26.34 -1.00 -6.04
C LEU A 8 25.63 -1.97 -5.08
N PHE A 9 26.26 -2.34 -3.96
CA PHE A 9 25.66 -3.22 -2.95
C PHE A 9 24.79 -2.48 -1.93
N LEU A 10 24.98 -1.17 -1.75
CA LEU A 10 24.16 -0.35 -0.84
C LEU A 10 22.79 0.02 -1.43
N LEU A 11 22.69 0.10 -2.77
CA LEU A 11 21.42 0.42 -3.45
C LEU A 11 20.47 -0.78 -3.52
N ILE A 12 20.98 -2.01 -3.43
CA ILE A 12 20.15 -3.24 -3.43
C ILE A 12 19.62 -3.56 -2.02
N SER A 13 20.28 -3.10 -0.94
CA SER A 13 19.89 -3.48 0.42
C SER A 13 18.66 -2.73 0.96
N LEU A 14 18.36 -1.53 0.46
CA LEU A 14 17.18 -0.77 0.88
C LEU A 14 15.91 -1.29 0.18
N SER A 15 16.01 -1.67 -1.10
CA SER A 15 14.87 -2.22 -1.83
C SER A 15 14.38 -3.54 -1.21
N THR A 16 15.26 -4.39 -0.68
CA THR A 16 14.84 -5.69 -0.15
C THR A 16 13.96 -5.62 1.10
N VAL A 17 14.12 -4.61 1.96
CA VAL A 17 13.32 -4.51 3.19
C VAL A 17 11.89 -4.10 2.87
N ALA A 18 11.71 -3.05 2.07
CA ALA A 18 10.40 -2.59 1.64
C ALA A 18 9.68 -3.67 0.82
N GLN A 19 10.39 -4.28 -0.14
CA GLN A 19 9.87 -5.41 -0.93
C GLN A 19 9.48 -6.60 -0.07
N LYS A 20 10.28 -6.93 0.95
CA LYS A 20 9.94 -7.98 1.91
C LYS A 20 8.68 -7.62 2.70
N LYS A 21 8.54 -6.39 3.19
CA LYS A 21 7.34 -5.93 3.91
C LYS A 21 6.08 -6.01 3.04
N VAL A 22 6.18 -5.70 1.74
CA VAL A 22 5.09 -5.90 0.77
C VAL A 22 4.71 -7.39 0.64
N ILE A 23 5.71 -8.26 0.47
CA ILE A 23 5.51 -9.72 0.34
C ILE A 23 4.93 -10.32 1.64
N ASP A 24 5.48 -9.94 2.80
CA ASP A 24 5.01 -10.37 4.11
C ASP A 24 3.54 -9.96 4.30
N PHE A 25 3.15 -8.73 3.94
CA PHE A 25 1.77 -8.26 4.02
C PHE A 25 0.80 -9.14 3.21
N TYR A 26 1.21 -9.68 2.07
CA TYR A 26 0.38 -10.59 1.28
C TYR A 26 0.28 -11.99 1.89
N TYR A 27 1.40 -12.57 2.32
CA TYR A 27 1.40 -13.92 2.86
C TYR A 27 0.90 -14.01 4.29
N ASP A 28 1.11 -13.00 5.12
CA ASP A 28 0.77 -13.07 6.54
C ASP A 28 -0.46 -12.22 6.86
N GLY A 29 -0.90 -11.38 5.92
CA GLY A 29 -1.82 -10.28 6.22
C GLY A 29 -1.09 -9.20 7.01
N GLY A 30 -1.86 -8.31 7.63
CA GLY A 30 -1.30 -7.32 8.54
C GLY A 30 -1.91 -5.94 8.40
N ARG A 31 -1.14 -4.94 8.82
CA ARG A 31 -1.56 -3.55 8.88
C ARG A 31 -0.47 -2.66 8.29
N LEU A 32 -0.86 -1.74 7.43
CA LEU A 32 -0.04 -0.63 6.94
C LEU A 32 -0.72 0.66 7.34
N SER A 33 0.06 1.63 7.82
CA SER A 33 -0.42 2.95 8.19
C SER A 33 0.47 3.99 7.53
N ASN A 34 -0.12 5.10 7.10
CA ASN A 34 0.67 6.28 6.78
C ASN A 34 0.88 7.15 8.02
N GLY A 35 1.92 7.97 7.98
CA GLY A 35 2.11 9.12 8.87
C GLY A 35 1.62 10.45 8.28
N ASP A 36 1.82 11.49 9.09
CA ASP A 36 1.14 12.81 9.14
C ASP A 36 0.95 13.62 7.85
N ASP A 37 1.45 13.20 6.68
CA ASP A 37 1.28 13.97 5.44
C ASP A 37 1.04 13.07 4.23
N MET A 38 -0.23 12.96 3.82
CA MET A 38 -0.58 12.38 2.53
C MET A 38 -1.65 13.19 1.80
N VAL A 39 -1.43 13.35 0.49
CA VAL A 39 -2.27 14.13 -0.42
C VAL A 39 -3.31 13.23 -1.09
N TYR A 40 -4.59 13.52 -0.84
CA TYR A 40 -5.71 12.93 -1.56
C TYR A 40 -6.10 13.80 -2.76
N ASP A 41 -6.27 13.19 -3.94
CA ASP A 41 -7.04 13.81 -5.03
C ASP A 41 -8.47 13.22 -5.02
N LEU A 42 -9.37 13.94 -4.38
CA LEU A 42 -10.80 13.68 -4.33
C LEU A 42 -11.47 14.58 -5.36
N LEU A 43 -11.47 14.13 -6.62
CA LEU A 43 -12.26 14.74 -7.70
C LEU A 43 -11.81 16.15 -8.12
N GLY A 44 -10.49 16.40 -8.14
CA GLY A 44 -9.90 17.28 -9.15
C GLY A 44 -9.71 18.75 -8.81
N ASP A 45 -9.57 19.15 -7.54
CA ASP A 45 -8.93 20.44 -7.20
C ASP A 45 -8.63 20.66 -5.70
N VAL A 46 -8.79 19.66 -4.82
CA VAL A 46 -8.56 19.84 -3.37
C VAL A 46 -7.68 18.73 -2.82
N ASN A 47 -6.45 19.10 -2.46
CA ASN A 47 -5.55 18.30 -1.64
C ASN A 47 -6.13 18.21 -0.22
N ILE A 48 -6.80 17.11 0.10
CA ILE A 48 -7.19 16.83 1.48
C ILE A 48 -5.99 16.13 2.12
N HIS A 49 -5.42 16.76 3.15
CA HIS A 49 -4.43 16.14 4.02
C HIS A 49 -5.18 15.26 5.01
N THR A 50 -4.86 13.96 5.05
CA THR A 50 -5.27 13.12 6.18
C THR A 50 -4.07 12.88 7.08
N PRO A 51 -4.20 13.04 8.40
CA PRO A 51 -3.09 12.73 9.31
C PRO A 51 -2.80 11.22 9.34
N GLU A 52 -3.84 10.37 9.32
CA GLU A 52 -3.68 8.93 9.57
C GLU A 52 -4.79 8.07 8.93
N CYS A 53 -4.37 7.12 8.11
CA CYS A 53 -5.16 6.08 7.47
C CYS A 53 -4.48 4.72 7.62
N VAL A 54 -5.26 3.67 7.88
CA VAL A 54 -4.79 2.32 8.14
C VAL A 54 -5.43 1.36 7.15
N LEU A 55 -4.58 0.67 6.38
CA LEU A 55 -4.97 -0.46 5.58
C LEU A 55 -4.75 -1.75 6.36
N THR A 56 -5.81 -2.54 6.56
CA THR A 56 -5.75 -3.85 7.24
C THR A 56 -6.14 -4.95 6.28
N TYR A 57 -5.28 -5.96 6.12
CA TYR A 57 -5.59 -7.18 5.36
C TYR A 57 -5.71 -8.39 6.29
N ILE A 58 -6.89 -9.02 6.27
CA ILE A 58 -7.17 -10.26 7.02
C ILE A 58 -7.18 -11.42 6.02
N ARG A 59 -6.03 -12.07 5.87
CA ARG A 59 -5.81 -13.13 4.87
C ARG A 59 -6.81 -14.27 4.96
N GLU A 60 -7.04 -14.80 6.16
CA GLU A 60 -7.94 -15.94 6.40
C GLU A 60 -9.38 -15.65 5.95
N GLN A 61 -9.78 -14.38 5.98
CA GLN A 61 -11.12 -13.93 5.60
C GLN A 61 -11.17 -13.40 4.16
N SER A 62 -10.01 -13.22 3.51
CA SER A 62 -9.90 -12.52 2.22
C SER A 62 -10.60 -11.14 2.24
N THR A 63 -10.45 -10.43 3.37
CA THR A 63 -11.07 -9.14 3.64
C THR A 63 -10.02 -8.07 3.80
N MET A 64 -10.27 -6.89 3.24
CA MET A 64 -9.42 -5.72 3.41
C MET A 64 -10.24 -4.53 3.87
N LYS A 65 -9.68 -3.76 4.80
CA LYS A 65 -10.35 -2.62 5.42
C LYS A 65 -9.47 -1.39 5.34
N LEU A 66 -10.07 -0.27 4.97
CA LEU A 66 -9.50 1.06 5.03
C LEU A 66 -10.16 1.82 6.19
N ASP A 67 -9.34 2.24 7.16
CA ASP A 67 -9.79 3.01 8.32
C ASP A 67 -9.08 4.35 8.37
N PHE A 68 -9.83 5.44 8.28
CA PHE A 68 -9.40 6.78 8.64
C PHE A 68 -9.52 6.95 10.16
N ILE A 69 -8.45 7.43 10.78
CA ILE A 69 -8.44 7.70 12.22
C ILE A 69 -9.10 9.05 12.52
N ASP A 70 -8.94 10.01 11.61
CA ASP A 70 -9.58 11.32 11.66
C ASP A 70 -11.11 11.20 11.64
N ASP A 71 -11.77 11.79 12.64
CA ASP A 71 -13.23 11.76 12.80
C ASP A 71 -13.94 12.39 11.59
N ASP A 72 -13.35 13.40 10.95
CA ASP A 72 -13.93 14.09 9.80
C ASP A 72 -13.92 13.22 8.54
N LEU A 73 -13.11 12.15 8.52
CA LEU A 73 -12.95 11.25 7.38
C LEU A 73 -13.48 9.84 7.62
N LYS A 74 -14.04 9.57 8.81
CA LYS A 74 -14.61 8.24 9.16
C LYS A 74 -15.70 7.76 8.21
N GLU A 75 -16.43 8.68 7.56
CA GLU A 75 -17.46 8.32 6.57
C GLU A 75 -16.88 7.64 5.31
N TYR A 76 -15.57 7.81 5.06
CA TYR A 76 -14.86 7.17 3.95
C TYR A 76 -14.27 5.80 4.32
N ASN A 77 -14.49 5.32 5.55
CA ASN A 77 -14.07 3.97 5.94
C ASN A 77 -14.81 2.92 5.09
N GLU A 78 -14.06 1.94 4.60
CA GLU A 78 -14.58 0.94 3.68
C GLU A 78 -14.02 -0.44 4.02
N SER A 79 -14.84 -1.47 3.82
CA SER A 79 -14.44 -2.86 3.97
C SER A 79 -14.79 -3.61 2.69
N LEU A 80 -13.80 -4.26 2.10
CA LEU A 80 -13.94 -5.10 0.92
C LEU A 80 -13.77 -6.56 1.31
N GLU A 81 -14.69 -7.40 0.86
CA GLU A 81 -14.69 -8.83 1.12
C GLU A 81 -14.54 -9.63 -0.17
N ASN A 82 -14.25 -10.93 -0.04
CA ASN A 82 -14.12 -11.85 -1.17
C ASN A 82 -13.07 -11.40 -2.19
N LEU A 83 -11.93 -10.93 -1.69
CA LEU A 83 -10.82 -10.49 -2.53
C LEU A 83 -10.04 -11.68 -3.08
N GLU A 84 -9.48 -11.49 -4.28
CA GLU A 84 -8.37 -12.29 -4.80
C GLU A 84 -7.19 -11.35 -5.08
N ALA A 85 -5.98 -11.87 -4.93
CA ALA A 85 -4.78 -11.10 -5.16
C ALA A 85 -3.80 -11.80 -6.09
N TYR A 86 -3.02 -10.97 -6.80
CA TYR A 86 -1.96 -11.40 -7.70
C TYR A 86 -0.74 -10.48 -7.55
N LEU A 87 0.44 -11.06 -7.82
CA LEU A 87 1.70 -10.34 -7.91
C LEU A 87 1.83 -9.75 -9.32
N VAL A 88 2.36 -8.53 -9.43
CA VAL A 88 2.70 -7.93 -10.72
C VAL A 88 4.07 -8.44 -11.15
N GLU A 89 4.17 -8.97 -12.37
CA GLU A 89 5.42 -9.52 -12.87
C GLU A 89 6.46 -8.41 -13.07
N GLY A 90 7.66 -8.62 -12.51
CA GLY A 90 8.77 -7.67 -12.65
C GLY A 90 8.70 -6.44 -11.73
N GLU A 91 7.65 -6.32 -10.93
CA GLU A 91 7.45 -5.18 -10.01
C GLU A 91 7.23 -5.67 -8.57
N PRO A 92 7.72 -4.92 -7.57
CA PRO A 92 7.45 -5.21 -6.17
C PRO A 92 6.05 -4.73 -5.77
N GLU A 93 5.04 -5.30 -6.43
CA GLU A 93 3.65 -4.87 -6.31
C GLU A 93 2.69 -6.05 -6.20
N ILE A 94 1.66 -5.85 -5.38
CA ILE A 94 0.57 -6.78 -5.14
C ILE A 94 -0.75 -6.06 -5.33
N VAL A 95 -1.66 -6.70 -6.04
CA VAL A 95 -2.97 -6.14 -6.36
C VAL A 95 -4.07 -7.06 -5.83
N TRP A 96 -5.05 -6.49 -5.13
CA TRP A 96 -6.30 -7.14 -4.75
C TRP A 96 -7.44 -6.60 -5.58
N ARG A 97 -8.34 -7.50 -5.98
CA ARG A 97 -9.61 -7.16 -6.64
C ARG A 97 -10.76 -8.01 -6.09
N VAL A 98 -11.98 -7.50 -6.18
CA VAL A 98 -13.17 -8.26 -5.79
C VAL A 98 -13.37 -9.45 -6.72
N LYS A 99 -13.52 -10.67 -6.17
CA LYS A 99 -13.63 -11.90 -6.98
C LYS A 99 -14.81 -11.89 -7.95
N LYS A 100 -15.95 -11.33 -7.52
CA LYS A 100 -17.24 -11.45 -8.19
C LYS A 100 -17.35 -10.60 -9.45
N ASP A 101 -17.01 -9.31 -9.37
CA ASP A 101 -17.19 -8.34 -10.45
C ASP A 101 -15.86 -7.80 -10.99
N LYS A 102 -14.74 -8.23 -10.40
CA LYS A 102 -13.38 -7.76 -10.73
C LYS A 102 -13.23 -6.23 -10.63
N SER A 103 -14.15 -5.58 -9.95
CA SER A 103 -14.14 -4.15 -9.71
C SER A 103 -13.29 -3.83 -8.49
N ILE A 104 -12.76 -2.61 -8.49
CA ILE A 104 -11.96 -1.98 -7.43
C ILE A 104 -10.61 -2.67 -7.17
N PHE A 105 -9.57 -1.84 -7.13
CA PHE A 105 -8.18 -2.24 -7.01
C PHE A 105 -7.60 -1.68 -5.72
N VAL A 106 -7.16 -2.57 -4.84
CA VAL A 106 -6.20 -2.19 -3.79
C VAL A 106 -4.83 -2.61 -4.26
N ARG A 107 -3.85 -1.71 -4.20
CA ARG A 107 -2.47 -2.00 -4.57
C ARG A 107 -1.58 -1.79 -3.36
N VAL A 108 -0.57 -2.62 -3.17
CA VAL A 108 0.52 -2.36 -2.24
C VAL A 108 1.80 -2.54 -3.01
N TYR A 109 2.64 -1.51 -3.06
CA TYR A 109 3.82 -1.48 -3.91
C TYR A 109 4.97 -0.74 -3.26
N GLU A 110 6.19 -1.06 -3.71
CA GLU A 110 7.40 -0.33 -3.36
C GLU A 110 7.82 0.58 -4.52
N ARG A 111 8.22 1.82 -4.19
CA ARG A 111 8.81 2.76 -5.12
C ARG A 111 9.89 3.58 -4.39
N ASP A 112 11.08 3.64 -4.98
CA ASP A 112 12.21 4.42 -4.47
C ASP A 112 12.59 4.09 -3.01
N GLY A 113 12.41 2.83 -2.59
CA GLY A 113 12.67 2.34 -1.24
C GLY A 113 11.53 2.57 -0.24
N GLN A 114 10.44 3.19 -0.68
CA GLN A 114 9.29 3.55 0.13
C GLN A 114 8.08 2.68 -0.22
N ILE A 115 7.28 2.32 0.77
CA ILE A 115 6.05 1.53 0.54
C ILE A 115 4.88 2.47 0.36
N TYR A 116 4.02 2.12 -0.58
CA TYR A 116 2.75 2.78 -0.79
C TYR A 116 1.64 1.74 -0.80
N PHE A 117 0.45 2.13 -0.34
CA PHE A 117 -0.77 1.44 -0.71
C PHE A 117 -1.68 2.37 -1.51
N ALA A 118 -2.41 1.84 -2.48
CA ALA A 118 -3.39 2.59 -3.22
C ALA A 118 -4.79 1.99 -3.07
N TRP A 119 -5.78 2.85 -2.82
CA TRP A 119 -7.19 2.49 -2.66
C TRP A 119 -8.03 3.33 -3.64
N HIS A 120 -8.77 2.68 -4.54
CA HIS A 120 -9.51 3.35 -5.63
C HIS A 120 -8.64 4.32 -6.46
N GLY A 121 -7.37 3.98 -6.68
CA GLY A 121 -6.42 4.81 -7.43
C GLY A 121 -5.77 5.94 -6.63
N ARG A 122 -6.16 6.16 -5.37
CA ARG A 122 -5.52 7.12 -4.47
C ARG A 122 -4.38 6.43 -3.74
N SER A 123 -3.17 7.00 -3.77
CA SER A 123 -1.97 6.38 -3.19
C SER A 123 -1.57 7.03 -1.89
N PHE A 124 -1.03 6.20 -1.01
CA PHE A 124 -0.74 6.51 0.37
C PHE A 124 0.63 5.99 0.74
N GLU A 125 1.54 6.89 1.10
CA GLU A 125 2.88 6.55 1.58
C GLU A 125 2.80 5.94 2.98
N VAL A 126 3.45 4.81 3.19
CA VAL A 126 3.42 4.05 4.45
C VAL A 126 4.64 4.38 5.29
N ASP A 127 4.47 4.61 6.59
CA ASP A 127 5.59 4.78 7.52
C ASP A 127 6.40 3.49 7.82
#